data_AF-A0AB73K2G0-F1
#
_entry.id   AF-A0AB73K2G0-F1
#
_cell.length_a   1.000
_cell.length_b   1.000
_cell.length_c   1.000
_cell.angle_alpha   90.00
_cell.angle_beta   90.00
_cell.angle_gamma   90.00
#
_symmetry.space_group_name_H-M   'P 1'
#
loop_
_entity.id
_entity.type
_entity.pdbx_description
1 polymer ?
#
loop_
_entity_poly.entity_id
_entity_poly.type
_entity_poly.pdbx_seq_one_letter_code
_entity_poly.pdbx_strand_id
1 'polypeptide(L)'
;MKNGIIILDFGSQYNQLIGRRIREFGVYSEILPYYTPLEEILSHRPKGIILSGGPSSVNSKDAHLVEKELYEQNIPVLGICYGMQVTAKILGGEVSEGIKGEYGKSDFKIVKNTPLLTNLPENSTVWMSHFDEVTKLPEGFELIGTSTNSIACIAHENKKIYAVQFHPEVSHSDYGEQILRNFVFDICQCSKNWEISDFIETEVRKIREKVGSKKVMLGLSGGVDSSVAAVLIHKAIGNQLTCIFVDTGLLRKNEGDKVMKVYGEHFHMNIKRVNAEERFFFKLKGVDEPERKRKIIGNEFIRVFEEEAFKMENIDFLAQGTIYPDVIESKSIKGPSAVIKSHHNVGGLPDELNLQLLEPLRELFKDEVRKVGIELGIPKELVYRHPFPGPGLGIRVIGEVDEEKVKILQEADDIFIEELNKHDLYDKVSQAFVVLLPVKSVGVMGDERTYEYTAVIRSANTVDFMTATWSKFPYEFLELVSNRIINEVKGINRVAYDISSKPPATIEWE
;
A
#
# COMPACT_ATOMS: atom_id res chain seq x y z
N MET A 1 8.97 19.33 -6.77
CA MET A 1 7.63 19.45 -6.16
C MET A 1 7.82 20.13 -4.81
N LYS A 2 7.23 21.31 -4.61
CA LYS A 2 7.33 22.16 -3.41
C LYS A 2 6.00 22.89 -3.23
N ASN A 3 5.79 23.56 -2.10
CA ASN A 3 4.57 24.33 -1.82
C ASN A 3 3.32 23.46 -1.59
N GLY A 4 3.44 22.42 -0.76
CA GLY A 4 2.35 21.54 -0.35
C GLY A 4 2.15 21.53 1.16
N ILE A 5 1.56 20.46 1.68
CA ILE A 5 1.41 20.22 3.11
C ILE A 5 2.51 19.29 3.60
N ILE A 6 3.20 19.65 4.69
CA ILE A 6 4.10 18.74 5.40
C ILE A 6 3.33 18.10 6.55
N ILE A 7 3.47 16.78 6.71
CA ILE A 7 2.88 16.02 7.80
C ILE A 7 4.02 15.51 8.67
N LEU A 8 4.05 15.90 9.94
CA LEU A 8 5.01 15.40 10.91
C LEU A 8 4.45 14.15 11.60
N ASP A 9 5.15 13.04 11.40
CA ASP A 9 4.78 11.70 11.85
C ASP A 9 5.26 11.43 13.28
N PHE A 10 4.30 11.30 14.21
CA PHE A 10 4.53 10.94 15.61
C PHE A 10 4.27 9.45 15.93
N GLY A 11 4.07 8.60 14.92
CA GLY A 11 3.90 7.15 15.03
C GLY A 11 2.46 6.64 14.94
N SER A 12 1.51 7.44 14.46
CA SER A 12 0.12 7.00 14.25
C SER A 12 -0.02 6.07 13.05
N GLN A 13 -0.89 5.06 13.20
CA GLN A 13 -1.27 4.14 12.13
C GLN A 13 -1.99 4.82 10.94
N TYR A 14 -2.48 6.05 11.12
CA TYR A 14 -3.28 6.78 10.12
C TYR A 14 -2.48 7.82 9.32
N ASN A 15 -1.17 7.93 9.51
CA ASN A 15 -0.37 9.03 8.94
C ASN A 15 -0.34 9.01 7.40
N GLN A 16 -0.22 7.81 6.82
CA GLN A 16 -0.31 7.63 5.38
C GLN A 16 -1.69 8.05 4.84
N LEU A 17 -2.75 7.87 5.63
CA LEU A 17 -4.11 8.26 5.24
C LEU A 17 -4.26 9.79 5.17
N ILE A 18 -3.68 10.54 6.12
CA ILE A 18 -3.64 12.02 6.05
C ILE A 18 -2.98 12.47 4.75
N GLY A 19 -1.79 11.94 4.45
CA GLY A 19 -1.07 12.25 3.22
C GLY A 19 -1.91 11.97 1.98
N ARG A 20 -2.51 10.78 1.93
CA ARG A 20 -3.37 10.34 0.83
C ARG A 20 -4.60 11.24 0.64
N ARG A 21 -5.31 11.63 1.71
CA ARG A 21 -6.46 12.55 1.62
C ARG A 21 -6.08 13.88 0.98
N ILE A 22 -4.91 14.43 1.34
CA ILE A 22 -4.44 15.70 0.76
C ILE A 22 -4.09 15.52 -0.73
N ARG A 23 -3.48 14.39 -1.11
CA ARG A 23 -3.24 14.06 -2.52
C ARG A 23 -4.55 13.90 -3.31
N GLU A 24 -5.58 13.30 -2.71
CA GLU A 24 -6.93 13.18 -3.31
C GLU A 24 -7.55 14.56 -3.61
N PHE A 25 -7.18 15.60 -2.85
CA PHE A 25 -7.61 16.98 -3.12
C PHE A 25 -6.85 17.65 -4.28
N GLY A 26 -5.81 17.00 -4.82
CA GLY A 26 -4.93 17.55 -5.86
C GLY A 26 -3.83 18.46 -5.31
N VAL A 27 -3.45 18.30 -4.03
CA VAL A 27 -2.39 19.08 -3.39
C VAL A 27 -1.24 18.17 -3.00
N TYR A 28 0.00 18.60 -3.24
CA TYR A 28 1.20 17.87 -2.82
C TYR A 28 1.24 17.73 -1.29
N SER A 29 1.56 16.54 -0.80
CA SER A 29 1.76 16.26 0.62
C SER A 29 2.97 15.36 0.87
N GLU A 30 3.75 15.67 1.89
CA GLU A 30 4.92 14.87 2.26
C GLU A 30 4.95 14.64 3.77
N ILE A 31 5.13 13.39 4.15
CA ILE A 31 5.26 12.87 5.50
C ILE A 31 6.75 12.82 5.86
N LEU A 32 7.10 13.52 6.94
CA LEU A 32 8.43 13.57 7.53
C LEU A 32 8.37 13.09 8.99
N PRO A 33 9.41 12.46 9.53
CA PRO A 33 9.47 12.16 10.97
C PRO A 33 9.28 13.41 11.84
N TYR A 34 8.66 13.28 13.01
CA TYR A 34 8.45 14.42 13.91
C TYR A 34 9.75 15.14 14.32
N TYR A 35 10.87 14.41 14.35
CA TYR A 35 12.19 14.92 14.74
C TYR A 35 12.95 15.57 13.58
N THR A 36 12.34 15.71 12.40
CA THR A 36 12.96 16.40 11.27
C THR A 36 13.29 17.85 11.67
N PRO A 37 14.54 18.31 11.48
CA PRO A 37 14.94 19.67 11.85
C PRO A 37 14.09 20.73 11.16
N LEU A 38 13.81 21.84 11.85
CA LEU A 38 13.00 22.93 11.29
C LEU A 38 13.56 23.47 9.97
N GLU A 39 14.88 23.59 9.85
CA GLU A 39 15.52 24.04 8.60
C GLU A 39 15.20 23.12 7.42
N GLU A 40 15.21 21.81 7.64
CA GLU A 40 14.84 20.83 6.62
C GLU A 40 13.37 21.06 6.23
N ILE A 41 12.44 21.11 7.19
CA ILE A 41 11.01 21.36 6.95
C ILE A 41 10.79 22.62 6.10
N LEU A 42 11.46 23.73 6.45
CA LEU A 42 11.33 25.00 5.74
C LEU A 42 11.91 24.95 4.31
N SER A 43 12.89 24.09 4.05
CA SER A 43 13.47 23.92 2.70
C SER A 43 12.46 23.37 1.66
N HIS A 44 11.41 22.68 2.13
CA HIS A 44 10.27 22.20 1.31
C HIS A 44 9.27 23.32 1.00
N ARG A 45 9.36 24.47 1.67
CA ARG A 45 8.44 25.63 1.57
C ARG A 45 6.97 25.23 1.80
N PRO A 46 6.62 24.65 2.97
CA PRO A 46 5.25 24.23 3.25
C PRO A 46 4.27 25.39 3.22
N LYS A 47 3.07 25.13 2.70
CA LYS A 47 1.89 26.01 2.82
C LYS A 47 1.13 25.78 4.12
N GLY A 48 1.31 24.61 4.71
CA GLY A 48 0.75 24.22 6.00
C GLY A 48 1.49 23.02 6.56
N ILE A 49 1.39 22.83 7.88
CA ILE A 49 2.00 21.71 8.60
C ILE A 49 0.89 20.98 9.36
N ILE A 50 0.86 19.66 9.27
CA ILE A 50 -0.03 18.81 10.08
C ILE A 50 0.82 18.01 11.05
N LEU A 51 0.50 18.09 12.34
CA LEU A 51 1.10 17.26 13.38
C LEU A 51 0.19 16.06 13.58
N SER A 52 0.69 14.87 13.28
CA SER A 52 -0.13 13.67 13.31
C SER A 52 -0.47 13.20 14.73
N GLY A 53 -1.35 12.21 14.81
CA GLY A 53 -1.50 11.41 16.03
C GLY A 53 -0.26 10.57 16.34
N GLY A 54 -0.25 9.93 17.50
CA GLY A 54 0.81 9.04 17.94
C GLY A 54 0.37 8.24 19.18
N PRO A 55 1.01 7.10 19.46
CA PRO A 55 0.64 6.24 20.59
C PRO A 55 1.21 6.72 21.94
N SER A 56 2.14 7.67 21.90
CA SER A 56 2.85 8.17 23.08
C SER A 56 1.97 9.09 23.94
N SER A 57 2.36 9.28 25.20
CA SER A 57 1.85 10.38 26.04
C SER A 57 2.80 11.57 25.95
N VAL A 58 2.27 12.79 25.80
CA VAL A 58 3.08 14.02 25.77
C VAL A 58 3.77 14.30 27.10
N ASN A 59 3.29 13.71 28.21
CA ASN A 59 3.85 13.89 29.55
C ASN A 59 4.95 12.89 29.92
N SER A 60 5.20 11.90 29.05
CA SER A 60 6.34 10.99 29.21
C SER A 60 7.68 11.72 29.11
N LYS A 61 8.73 11.16 29.74
CA LYS A 61 10.09 11.73 29.69
C LYS A 61 10.68 11.71 28.27
N ASP A 62 10.32 10.70 27.50
CA ASP A 62 10.76 10.49 26.12
C ASP A 62 9.69 10.93 25.11
N ALA A 63 8.87 11.91 25.48
CA ALA A 63 7.78 12.40 24.63
C ALA A 63 8.31 12.91 23.29
N HIS A 64 7.64 12.52 22.22
CA HIS A 64 7.93 12.98 20.87
C HIS A 64 7.42 14.42 20.73
N LEU A 65 8.31 15.40 20.71
CA LEU A 65 7.97 16.82 20.62
C LEU A 65 8.62 17.45 19.39
N VAL A 66 8.03 18.55 18.92
CA VAL A 66 8.61 19.42 17.89
C VAL A 66 9.25 20.64 18.55
N GLU A 67 10.10 21.34 17.80
CA GLU A 67 10.66 22.63 18.19
C GLU A 67 9.55 23.69 18.32
N LYS A 68 9.63 24.55 19.35
CA LYS A 68 8.62 25.60 19.59
C LYS A 68 8.60 26.63 18.47
N GLU A 69 9.78 26.86 17.90
CA GLU A 69 10.09 27.74 16.79
C GLU A 69 9.27 27.41 15.54
N LEU A 70 8.79 26.16 15.40
CA LEU A 70 7.86 25.74 14.34
C LEU A 70 6.60 26.62 14.31
N TYR A 71 6.03 26.94 15.48
CA TYR A 71 4.81 27.76 15.60
C TYR A 71 5.05 29.25 15.38
N GLU A 72 6.31 29.67 15.25
CA GLU A 72 6.70 31.08 15.07
C GLU A 72 6.92 31.43 13.58
N GLN A 73 6.90 30.44 12.68
CA GLN A 73 7.18 30.61 11.25
C GLN A 73 6.04 31.24 10.43
N ASN A 74 4.92 31.61 11.07
CA ASN A 74 3.70 32.08 10.40
C ASN A 74 3.15 31.11 9.32
N ILE A 75 3.42 29.82 9.48
CA ILE A 75 2.87 28.76 8.65
C ILE A 75 1.67 28.15 9.40
N PRO A 76 0.50 27.97 8.76
CA PRO A 76 -0.65 27.34 9.42
C PRO A 76 -0.32 25.93 9.93
N VAL A 77 -0.81 25.60 11.12
CA VAL A 77 -0.58 24.31 11.76
C VAL A 77 -1.90 23.65 12.13
N LEU A 78 -2.06 22.36 11.83
CA LEU A 78 -3.16 21.51 12.30
C LEU A 78 -2.60 20.38 13.17
N GLY A 79 -2.91 20.36 14.46
CA GLY A 79 -2.61 19.24 15.35
C GLY A 79 -3.74 18.21 15.39
N ILE A 80 -3.45 16.93 15.19
CA ILE A 80 -4.43 15.83 15.24
C ILE A 80 -4.09 14.89 16.39
N CYS A 81 -5.04 14.68 17.31
CA CYS A 81 -4.91 13.83 18.49
C CYS A 81 -3.63 14.15 19.29
N TYR A 82 -2.58 13.32 19.21
CA TYR A 82 -1.29 13.62 19.82
C TYR A 82 -0.72 14.98 19.38
N GLY A 83 -0.86 15.35 18.11
CA GLY A 83 -0.46 16.66 17.61
C GLY A 83 -1.18 17.83 18.30
N MET A 84 -2.45 17.63 18.71
CA MET A 84 -3.18 18.62 19.52
C MET A 84 -2.58 18.74 20.92
N GLN A 85 -2.25 17.62 21.55
CA GLN A 85 -1.63 17.60 22.87
C GLN A 85 -0.23 18.23 22.86
N VAL A 86 0.58 17.94 21.83
CA VAL A 86 1.89 18.55 21.60
C VAL A 86 1.75 20.06 21.43
N THR A 87 0.79 20.50 20.62
CA THR A 87 0.47 21.93 20.43
C THR A 87 0.12 22.59 21.75
N ALA A 88 -0.77 21.98 22.53
CA ALA A 88 -1.19 22.52 23.81
C ALA A 88 -0.02 22.63 24.79
N LYS A 89 0.78 21.57 24.94
CA LYS A 89 1.93 21.52 25.86
C LYS A 89 3.00 22.56 25.51
N ILE A 90 3.41 22.64 24.25
CA ILE A 90 4.51 23.54 23.83
C ILE A 90 4.10 25.02 23.99
N LEU A 91 2.82 25.34 23.79
CA LEU A 91 2.31 26.70 23.85
C LEU A 91 1.80 27.12 25.25
N GLY A 92 2.03 26.30 26.28
CA GLY A 92 1.76 26.66 27.68
C GLY A 92 0.38 26.28 28.21
N GLY A 93 -0.36 25.42 27.51
CA GLY A 93 -1.53 24.72 28.03
C GLY A 93 -1.17 23.55 28.96
N GLU A 94 -2.17 22.80 29.38
CA GLU A 94 -2.01 21.62 30.24
C GLU A 94 -2.69 20.41 29.60
N VAL A 95 -2.00 19.27 29.62
CA VAL A 95 -2.50 17.98 29.17
C VAL A 95 -2.43 17.03 30.35
N SER A 96 -3.52 16.33 30.63
CA SER A 96 -3.62 15.39 31.74
C SER A 96 -4.09 14.02 31.23
N GLU A 97 -3.81 12.96 31.99
CA GLU A 97 -4.43 11.66 31.73
C GLU A 97 -5.94 11.79 31.92
N GLY A 98 -6.71 11.38 30.92
CA GLY A 98 -8.16 11.40 30.99
C GLY A 98 -8.69 10.36 31.98
N ILE A 99 -9.86 10.64 32.57
CA ILE A 99 -10.49 9.76 33.57
C ILE A 99 -10.96 8.44 32.93
N LYS A 100 -11.36 8.48 31.65
CA LYS A 100 -11.69 7.32 30.80
C LYS A 100 -11.21 7.62 29.39
N GLY A 101 -10.44 6.71 28.80
CA GLY A 101 -10.06 6.84 27.40
C GLY A 101 -11.29 6.79 26.49
N GLU A 102 -11.29 7.65 25.47
CA GLU A 102 -12.36 7.73 24.46
C GLU A 102 -11.86 7.08 23.16
N TYR A 103 -12.40 5.90 22.87
CA TYR A 103 -12.01 5.10 21.70
C TYR A 103 -13.25 4.77 20.87
N GLY A 104 -13.24 5.22 19.61
CA GLY A 104 -14.30 4.94 18.65
C GLY A 104 -15.17 6.15 18.34
N LYS A 105 -16.43 5.89 17.97
CA LYS A 105 -17.39 6.94 17.60
C LYS A 105 -17.81 7.75 18.82
N SER A 106 -17.77 9.07 18.69
CA SER A 106 -18.28 10.01 19.69
C SER A 106 -19.09 11.12 19.04
N ASP A 107 -20.07 11.63 19.78
CA ASP A 107 -20.82 12.81 19.39
C ASP A 107 -19.92 14.04 19.49
N PHE A 108 -19.85 14.82 18.41
CA PHE A 108 -19.11 16.06 18.31
C PHE A 108 -20.08 17.23 18.17
N LYS A 109 -19.80 18.30 18.92
CA LYS A 109 -20.55 19.55 18.88
C LYS A 109 -19.62 20.74 18.60
N ILE A 110 -19.99 21.54 17.63
CA ILE A 110 -19.33 22.83 17.35
C ILE A 110 -19.76 23.86 18.40
N VAL A 111 -18.79 24.48 19.07
CA VAL A 111 -19.02 25.55 20.06
C VAL A 111 -18.88 26.92 19.42
N LYS A 112 -17.89 27.08 18.53
CA LYS A 112 -17.63 28.33 17.81
C LYS A 112 -17.27 27.98 16.37
N ASN A 113 -17.98 28.59 15.42
CA ASN A 113 -17.67 28.42 14.02
C ASN A 113 -16.39 29.20 13.67
N THR A 114 -15.41 28.50 13.09
CA THR A 114 -14.12 29.05 12.65
C THR A 114 -13.84 28.57 11.22
N PRO A 115 -12.83 29.11 10.50
CA PRO A 115 -12.51 28.65 9.15
C PRO A 115 -12.35 27.12 9.05
N LEU A 116 -11.79 26.46 10.06
CA LEU A 116 -11.62 25.00 10.08
C LEU A 116 -12.95 24.24 10.07
N LEU A 117 -13.99 24.75 10.74
CA LEU A 117 -15.28 24.09 10.96
C LEU A 117 -16.41 24.66 10.10
N THR A 118 -16.07 25.41 9.04
CA THR A 118 -17.04 26.01 8.12
C THR A 118 -17.71 24.94 7.24
N ASN A 119 -19.01 25.12 6.95
CA ASN A 119 -19.84 24.18 6.20
C ASN A 119 -20.03 22.79 6.85
N LEU A 120 -19.96 22.74 8.19
CA LEU A 120 -20.28 21.55 8.98
C LEU A 120 -21.60 21.77 9.74
N PRO A 121 -22.40 20.72 9.97
CA PRO A 121 -23.53 20.81 10.90
C PRO A 121 -23.02 21.05 12.34
N GLU A 122 -23.87 21.63 13.19
CA GLU A 122 -23.53 21.89 14.60
C GLU A 122 -23.18 20.59 15.36
N ASN A 123 -23.83 19.48 15.00
CA ASN A 123 -23.60 18.17 15.59
C ASN A 123 -23.23 17.14 14.51
N SER A 124 -22.25 16.29 14.79
CA SER A 124 -21.82 15.19 13.91
C SER A 124 -21.17 14.05 14.70
N THR A 125 -20.80 12.95 14.04
CA THR A 125 -20.01 11.87 14.66
C THR A 125 -18.54 12.01 14.31
N VAL A 126 -17.63 11.83 15.26
CA VAL A 126 -16.17 11.80 15.03
C VAL A 126 -15.54 10.54 15.59
N TRP A 127 -14.34 10.21 15.09
CA TRP A 127 -13.54 9.07 15.58
C TRP A 127 -12.47 9.51 16.57
N MET A 128 -12.72 9.23 17.86
CA MET A 128 -11.79 9.48 18.95
C MET A 128 -10.85 8.29 19.16
N SER A 129 -9.60 8.58 19.51
CA SER A 129 -8.61 7.56 19.88
C SER A 129 -7.57 8.17 20.82
N HIS A 130 -7.95 8.45 22.06
CA HIS A 130 -7.05 9.06 23.03
C HIS A 130 -7.31 8.63 24.47
N PHE A 131 -6.27 8.74 25.27
CA PHE A 131 -6.33 8.61 26.73
C PHE A 131 -6.06 9.97 27.39
N ASP A 132 -5.00 10.64 26.97
CA ASP A 132 -4.68 11.99 27.41
C ASP A 132 -5.62 13.03 26.79
N GLU A 133 -5.90 14.10 27.52
CA GLU A 133 -6.75 15.21 27.07
C GLU A 133 -6.18 16.56 27.48
N VAL A 134 -6.46 17.58 26.67
CA VAL A 134 -6.13 18.97 27.01
C VAL A 134 -7.11 19.43 28.10
N THR A 135 -6.58 19.82 29.26
CA THR A 135 -7.37 20.28 30.41
C THR A 135 -7.31 21.80 30.58
N LYS A 136 -6.23 22.43 30.09
CA LYS A 136 -6.08 23.89 30.06
C LYS A 136 -5.63 24.35 28.69
N LEU A 137 -6.36 25.29 28.11
CA LEU A 137 -6.02 25.89 26.83
C LEU A 137 -4.74 26.75 26.93
N PRO A 138 -3.88 26.74 25.90
CA PRO A 138 -2.80 27.71 25.79
C PRO A 138 -3.32 29.15 25.68
N GLU A 139 -2.50 30.13 26.02
CA GLU A 139 -2.87 31.54 25.91
C GLU A 139 -3.22 31.91 24.45
N GLY A 140 -4.33 32.62 24.26
CA GLY A 140 -4.82 33.04 22.94
C GLY A 140 -5.57 31.96 22.16
N PHE A 141 -5.70 30.74 22.69
CA PHE A 141 -6.55 29.70 22.10
C PHE A 141 -7.99 29.78 22.61
N GLU A 142 -8.93 29.45 21.74
CA GLU A 142 -10.34 29.33 22.05
C GLU A 142 -10.82 27.88 21.87
N LEU A 143 -11.79 27.48 22.69
CA LEU A 143 -12.54 26.24 22.51
C LEU A 143 -13.52 26.41 21.35
N ILE A 144 -13.37 25.58 20.30
CA ILE A 144 -14.22 25.67 19.10
C ILE A 144 -15.10 24.43 18.89
N GLY A 145 -14.83 23.33 19.59
CA GLY A 145 -15.67 22.14 19.58
C GLY A 145 -15.43 21.22 20.78
N THR A 146 -16.48 20.50 21.18
CA THR A 146 -16.48 19.56 22.32
C THR A 146 -16.96 18.19 21.88
N SER A 147 -16.50 17.14 22.55
CA SER A 147 -17.15 15.82 22.49
C SER A 147 -18.00 15.58 23.73
N THR A 148 -18.55 14.38 23.83
CA THR A 148 -19.29 13.89 25.01
C THR A 148 -18.55 14.19 26.33
N ASN A 149 -17.22 14.08 26.37
CA ASN A 149 -16.45 14.19 27.63
C ASN A 149 -15.19 15.06 27.56
N SER A 150 -14.80 15.60 26.39
CA SER A 150 -13.50 16.26 26.24
C SER A 150 -13.52 17.52 25.37
N ILE A 151 -12.46 18.31 25.51
CA ILE A 151 -12.13 19.39 24.59
C ILE A 151 -11.73 18.75 23.26
N ALA A 152 -12.59 18.84 22.25
CA ALA A 152 -12.40 18.15 20.99
C ALA A 152 -11.67 19.01 19.94
N CYS A 153 -11.86 20.33 19.95
CA CYS A 153 -11.21 21.23 18.99
C CYS A 153 -10.84 22.56 19.65
N ILE A 154 -9.63 23.05 19.34
CA ILE A 154 -9.11 24.35 19.80
C ILE A 154 -8.51 25.13 18.62
N ALA A 155 -8.54 26.46 18.70
CA ALA A 155 -7.96 27.31 17.65
C ALA A 155 -7.35 28.61 18.18
N HIS A 156 -6.29 29.05 17.51
CA HIS A 156 -5.74 30.39 17.60
C HIS A 156 -5.80 31.02 16.21
N GLU A 157 -6.93 31.65 15.87
CA GLU A 157 -7.25 32.10 14.50
C GLU A 157 -6.20 33.09 13.95
N ASN A 158 -5.71 34.02 14.78
CA ASN A 158 -4.69 35.00 14.36
C ASN A 158 -3.36 34.36 13.94
N LYS A 159 -2.97 33.24 14.56
CA LYS A 159 -1.75 32.49 14.22
C LYS A 159 -2.02 31.33 13.25
N LYS A 160 -3.29 31.11 12.87
CA LYS A 160 -3.75 30.00 12.04
C LYS A 160 -3.31 28.62 12.59
N ILE A 161 -3.32 28.48 13.90
CA ILE A 161 -3.04 27.21 14.57
C ILE A 161 -4.37 26.61 15.00
N TYR A 162 -4.62 25.39 14.56
CA TYR A 162 -5.83 24.63 14.82
C TYR A 162 -5.45 23.28 15.39
N ALA A 163 -6.29 22.71 16.23
CA ALA A 163 -6.06 21.35 16.69
C ALA A 163 -7.37 20.63 16.99
N VAL A 164 -7.38 19.33 16.70
CA VAL A 164 -8.52 18.43 16.86
C VAL A 164 -8.08 17.16 17.61
N GLN A 165 -8.91 16.66 18.52
CA GLN A 165 -8.63 15.50 19.35
C GLN A 165 -9.01 14.17 18.67
N PHE A 166 -9.85 14.24 17.63
CA PHE A 166 -10.29 13.13 16.79
C PHE A 166 -9.49 13.04 15.47
N HIS A 167 -9.70 11.96 14.72
CA HIS A 167 -9.04 11.71 13.43
C HIS A 167 -9.93 12.11 12.24
N PRO A 168 -9.76 13.29 11.62
CA PRO A 168 -10.56 13.70 10.45
C PRO A 168 -10.24 12.90 9.17
N GLU A 169 -9.12 12.19 9.12
CA GLU A 169 -8.66 11.43 7.95
C GLU A 169 -9.41 10.10 7.73
N VAL A 170 -10.03 9.55 8.79
CA VAL A 170 -10.72 8.26 8.74
C VAL A 170 -12.18 8.40 8.32
N SER A 171 -12.70 7.40 7.61
CA SER A 171 -14.09 7.38 7.12
C SER A 171 -15.15 7.32 8.23
N HIS A 172 -14.75 7.03 9.46
CA HIS A 172 -15.65 7.00 10.62
C HIS A 172 -15.97 8.40 11.17
N SER A 173 -15.19 9.42 10.80
CA SER A 173 -15.45 10.81 11.17
C SER A 173 -16.31 11.46 10.10
N ASP A 174 -17.57 11.74 10.44
CA ASP A 174 -18.47 12.48 9.57
C ASP A 174 -17.85 13.85 9.28
N TYR A 175 -17.87 14.27 8.02
CA TYR A 175 -17.30 15.55 7.56
C TYR A 175 -15.80 15.74 7.83
N GLY A 176 -15.05 14.68 8.21
CA GLY A 176 -13.60 14.75 8.40
C GLY A 176 -12.84 15.21 7.14
N GLU A 177 -13.29 14.76 5.97
CA GLU A 177 -12.79 15.25 4.68
C GLU A 177 -12.96 16.78 4.55
N GLN A 178 -14.13 17.31 4.91
CA GLN A 178 -14.41 18.75 4.83
C GLN A 178 -13.50 19.55 5.75
N ILE A 179 -13.21 19.06 6.97
CA ILE A 179 -12.26 19.69 7.91
C ILE A 179 -10.86 19.79 7.27
N LEU A 180 -10.37 18.69 6.69
CA LEU A 180 -9.08 18.69 6.01
C LEU A 180 -9.08 19.63 4.79
N ARG A 181 -10.18 19.68 4.02
CA ARG A 181 -10.31 20.62 2.89
C ARG A 181 -10.28 22.07 3.34
N ASN A 182 -10.99 22.42 4.42
CA ASN A 182 -10.98 23.77 4.98
C ASN A 182 -9.56 24.16 5.41
N PHE A 183 -8.83 23.25 6.07
CA PHE A 183 -7.43 23.50 6.41
C PHE A 183 -6.55 23.72 5.18
N VAL A 184 -6.65 22.84 4.17
CA VAL A 184 -5.79 22.86 2.99
C VAL A 184 -6.09 24.06 2.07
N PHE A 185 -7.35 24.33 1.77
CA PHE A 185 -7.73 25.33 0.77
C PHE A 185 -8.04 26.69 1.38
N ASP A 186 -8.76 26.76 2.50
CA ASP A 186 -9.21 28.05 3.04
C ASP A 186 -8.15 28.67 3.96
N ILE A 187 -7.53 27.85 4.82
CA ILE A 187 -6.54 28.30 5.80
C ILE A 187 -5.14 28.39 5.19
N CYS A 188 -4.65 27.29 4.58
CA CYS A 188 -3.32 27.21 3.96
C CYS A 188 -3.25 27.83 2.58
N GLN A 189 -4.40 28.04 1.92
CA GLN A 189 -4.49 28.63 0.58
C GLN A 189 -3.63 27.86 -0.44
N CYS A 190 -3.65 26.53 -0.35
CA CYS A 190 -2.98 25.67 -1.31
C CYS A 190 -3.67 25.76 -2.68
N SER A 191 -2.87 25.95 -3.73
CA SER A 191 -3.32 25.69 -5.10
C SER A 191 -3.26 24.19 -5.38
N LYS A 192 -4.14 23.68 -6.22
CA LYS A 192 -3.97 22.35 -6.79
C LYS A 192 -2.67 22.32 -7.59
N ASN A 193 -1.71 21.52 -7.15
CA ASN A 193 -0.36 21.42 -7.71
C ASN A 193 0.11 19.96 -7.82
N TRP A 194 -0.85 19.04 -7.74
CA TRP A 194 -0.62 17.62 -7.84
C TRP A 194 -1.57 17.00 -8.85
N GLU A 195 -1.04 16.83 -10.07
CA GLU A 195 -1.69 16.11 -11.15
C GLU A 195 -0.77 14.99 -11.64
N ILE A 196 -1.37 13.86 -12.00
CA ILE A 196 -0.64 12.66 -12.39
C ILE A 196 0.12 12.85 -13.71
N SER A 197 -0.46 13.59 -14.66
CA SER A 197 0.18 14.01 -15.91
C SER A 197 1.47 14.80 -15.66
N ASP A 198 1.38 15.85 -14.84
CA ASP A 198 2.52 16.71 -14.47
C ASP A 198 3.61 15.91 -13.74
N PHE A 199 3.19 14.96 -12.88
CA PHE A 199 4.11 14.04 -12.22
C PHE A 199 4.88 13.22 -13.25
N ILE A 200 4.19 12.57 -14.21
CA ILE A 200 4.83 11.74 -15.23
C ILE A 200 5.84 12.55 -16.04
N GLU A 201 5.48 13.74 -16.51
CA GLU A 201 6.39 14.59 -17.28
C GLU A 201 7.60 15.06 -16.48
N THR A 202 7.40 15.39 -15.20
CA THR A 202 8.46 15.79 -14.29
C THR A 202 9.41 14.63 -14.02
N GLU A 203 8.87 13.44 -13.73
CA GLU A 203 9.66 12.26 -13.41
C GLU A 203 10.41 11.75 -14.64
N VAL A 204 9.81 11.80 -15.83
CA VAL A 204 10.51 11.51 -17.11
C VAL A 204 11.72 12.42 -17.30
N ARG A 205 11.60 13.73 -17.01
CA ARG A 205 12.73 14.66 -17.09
C ARG A 205 13.82 14.34 -16.07
N LYS A 206 13.44 14.11 -14.80
CA LYS A 206 14.40 13.71 -13.75
C LYS A 206 15.15 12.43 -14.10
N ILE A 207 14.44 11.42 -14.63
CA ILE A 207 15.06 10.15 -15.05
C ILE A 207 16.07 10.41 -16.17
N ARG A 208 15.71 11.19 -17.20
CA ARG A 208 16.62 11.55 -18.31
C ARG A 208 17.87 12.28 -17.81
N GLU A 209 17.70 13.26 -16.93
CA GLU A 209 18.81 14.02 -16.35
C GLU A 209 19.73 13.14 -15.48
N LYS A 210 19.14 12.28 -14.64
CA LYS A 210 19.90 11.41 -13.72
C LYS A 210 20.62 10.28 -14.45
N VAL A 211 19.97 9.66 -15.44
CA VAL A 211 20.51 8.51 -16.17
C VAL A 211 21.46 8.97 -17.28
N GLY A 212 21.16 10.07 -17.97
CA GLY A 212 21.95 10.50 -19.13
C GLY A 212 22.02 9.41 -20.20
N SER A 213 23.23 9.01 -20.60
CA SER A 213 23.48 7.96 -21.59
C SER A 213 23.72 6.56 -21.00
N LYS A 214 23.55 6.39 -19.69
CA LYS A 214 23.83 5.15 -18.95
C LYS A 214 22.71 4.11 -19.14
N LYS A 215 22.99 2.84 -18.81
CA LYS A 215 21.98 1.78 -18.90
C LYS A 215 21.32 1.50 -17.55
N VAL A 216 20.05 1.12 -17.61
CA VAL A 216 19.21 0.80 -16.46
C VAL A 216 18.72 -0.64 -16.59
N MET A 217 18.82 -1.39 -15.50
CA MET A 217 18.23 -2.72 -15.38
C MET A 217 17.05 -2.69 -14.41
N LEU A 218 16.00 -3.45 -14.69
CA LEU A 218 14.83 -3.58 -13.82
C LEU A 218 14.37 -5.04 -13.74
N GLY A 219 14.07 -5.51 -12.54
CA GLY A 219 13.34 -6.77 -12.34
C GLY A 219 11.84 -6.58 -12.56
N LEU A 220 11.30 -7.17 -13.63
CA LEU A 220 9.89 -7.14 -13.94
C LEU A 220 9.23 -8.36 -13.29
N SER A 221 8.44 -8.14 -12.24
CA SER A 221 7.71 -9.21 -11.56
C SER A 221 6.29 -9.43 -12.11
N GLY A 222 5.88 -8.61 -13.08
CA GLY A 222 4.50 -8.47 -13.53
C GLY A 222 3.62 -7.64 -12.58
N GLY A 223 4.02 -7.46 -11.32
CA GLY A 223 3.30 -6.62 -10.36
C GLY A 223 3.07 -5.20 -10.86
N VAL A 224 2.04 -4.52 -10.35
CA VAL A 224 1.68 -3.17 -10.82
C VAL A 224 2.82 -2.18 -10.63
N ASP A 225 3.54 -2.21 -9.51
CA ASP A 225 4.59 -1.22 -9.24
C ASP A 225 5.81 -1.40 -10.17
N SER A 226 6.29 -2.65 -10.33
CA SER A 226 7.40 -2.94 -11.24
C SER A 226 7.04 -2.65 -12.68
N SER A 227 5.80 -2.95 -13.09
CA SER A 227 5.31 -2.65 -14.44
C SER A 227 5.20 -1.16 -14.72
N VAL A 228 4.61 -0.39 -13.79
CA VAL A 228 4.49 1.07 -13.92
C VAL A 228 5.86 1.73 -13.93
N ALA A 229 6.77 1.30 -13.05
CA ALA A 229 8.15 1.79 -13.05
C ALA A 229 8.84 1.49 -14.38
N ALA A 230 8.68 0.28 -14.92
CA ALA A 230 9.29 -0.13 -16.19
C ALA A 230 8.77 0.71 -17.37
N VAL A 231 7.46 0.91 -17.49
CA VAL A 231 6.87 1.72 -18.57
C VAL A 231 7.25 3.20 -18.42
N LEU A 232 7.28 3.73 -17.18
CA LEU A 232 7.69 5.11 -16.92
C LEU A 232 9.16 5.36 -17.30
N ILE A 233 10.06 4.45 -16.91
CA ILE A 233 11.48 4.53 -17.27
C ILE A 233 11.65 4.33 -18.78
N HIS A 234 10.93 3.39 -19.40
CA HIS A 234 10.97 3.19 -20.84
C HIS A 234 10.53 4.46 -21.60
N LYS A 235 9.47 5.13 -21.15
CA LYS A 235 9.05 6.44 -21.70
C LYS A 235 10.14 7.50 -21.58
N ALA A 236 10.97 7.42 -20.55
CA ALA A 236 12.07 8.36 -20.33
C ALA A 236 13.30 8.07 -21.21
N ILE A 237 13.79 6.82 -21.26
CA ILE A 237 15.11 6.48 -21.81
C ILE A 237 15.08 5.36 -22.87
N GLY A 238 13.90 4.86 -23.24
CA GLY A 238 13.71 3.86 -24.29
C GLY A 238 14.57 2.61 -24.10
N ASN A 239 15.41 2.32 -25.09
CA ASN A 239 16.26 1.12 -25.17
C ASN A 239 17.44 1.10 -24.17
N GLN A 240 17.66 2.18 -23.41
CA GLN A 240 18.61 2.16 -22.29
C GLN A 240 18.11 1.30 -21.12
N LEU A 241 16.80 1.04 -21.06
CA LEU A 241 16.19 0.11 -20.11
C LEU A 241 16.25 -1.32 -20.62
N THR A 242 16.72 -2.24 -19.78
CA THR A 242 16.59 -3.69 -19.97
C THR A 242 15.84 -4.28 -18.78
N CYS A 243 14.71 -4.93 -19.05
CA CYS A 243 13.93 -5.62 -18.03
C CYS A 243 14.29 -7.10 -17.99
N ILE A 244 14.42 -7.68 -16.80
CA ILE A 244 14.54 -9.12 -16.59
C ILE A 244 13.22 -9.61 -16.01
N PHE A 245 12.58 -10.54 -16.70
CA PHE A 245 11.39 -11.23 -16.22
C PHE A 245 11.75 -12.69 -15.94
N VAL A 246 11.74 -13.10 -14.68
CA VAL A 246 12.04 -14.49 -14.28
C VAL A 246 10.72 -15.25 -14.19
N ASP A 247 10.54 -16.20 -15.11
CA ASP A 247 9.41 -17.12 -15.08
C ASP A 247 9.78 -18.31 -14.19
N THR A 248 9.23 -18.32 -12.99
CA THR A 248 9.52 -19.33 -11.96
C THR A 248 8.74 -20.64 -12.16
N GLY A 249 7.81 -20.68 -13.12
CA GLY A 249 6.81 -21.75 -13.24
C GLY A 249 5.67 -21.64 -12.21
N LEU A 250 5.79 -20.77 -11.20
CA LEU A 250 4.80 -20.59 -10.12
C LEU A 250 3.86 -19.40 -10.37
N LEU A 251 3.74 -18.94 -11.61
CA LEU A 251 2.87 -17.81 -11.99
C LEU A 251 1.46 -18.29 -12.34
N ARG A 252 0.54 -17.35 -12.56
CA ARG A 252 -0.79 -17.67 -13.11
C ARG A 252 -0.67 -18.20 -14.54
N LYS A 253 -1.74 -18.85 -15.02
CA LYS A 253 -1.79 -19.40 -16.38
C LYS A 253 -1.48 -18.34 -17.44
N ASN A 254 -0.51 -18.66 -18.29
CA ASN A 254 -0.02 -17.83 -19.39
C ASN A 254 0.46 -16.42 -18.96
N GLU A 255 0.81 -16.22 -17.68
CA GLU A 255 1.23 -14.91 -17.17
C GLU A 255 2.50 -14.41 -17.87
N GLY A 256 3.49 -15.28 -18.05
CA GLY A 256 4.73 -14.93 -18.75
C GLY A 256 4.48 -14.48 -20.20
N ASP A 257 3.59 -15.17 -20.92
CA ASP A 257 3.23 -14.80 -22.29
C ASP A 257 2.47 -13.48 -22.34
N LYS A 258 1.54 -13.25 -21.39
CA LYS A 258 0.82 -11.97 -21.25
C LYS A 258 1.80 -10.82 -20.99
N VAL A 259 2.79 -11.01 -20.13
CA VAL A 259 3.84 -10.01 -19.85
C VAL A 259 4.65 -9.71 -21.11
N MET A 260 5.09 -10.73 -21.84
CA MET A 260 5.86 -10.52 -23.09
C MET A 260 5.05 -9.83 -24.18
N LYS A 261 3.78 -10.21 -24.34
CA LYS A 261 2.88 -9.59 -25.32
C LYS A 261 2.61 -8.12 -24.99
N VAL A 262 2.28 -7.81 -23.74
CA VAL A 262 1.92 -6.44 -23.36
C VAL A 262 3.15 -5.56 -23.30
N TYR A 263 4.17 -5.93 -22.54
CA TYR A 263 5.32 -5.04 -22.34
C TYR A 263 6.37 -5.17 -23.44
N GLY A 264 6.59 -6.38 -23.97
CA GLY A 264 7.56 -6.60 -25.05
C GLY A 264 7.04 -6.17 -26.42
N GLU A 265 5.87 -6.65 -26.84
CA GLU A 265 5.35 -6.37 -28.19
C GLU A 265 4.65 -5.01 -28.27
N HIS A 266 3.70 -4.71 -27.36
CA HIS A 266 2.92 -3.46 -27.44
C HIS A 266 3.73 -2.24 -26.98
N PHE A 267 4.46 -2.31 -25.85
CA PHE A 267 5.32 -1.21 -25.42
C PHE A 267 6.71 -1.20 -26.06
N HIS A 268 7.07 -2.20 -26.89
CA HIS A 268 8.39 -2.32 -27.51
C HIS A 268 9.57 -2.29 -26.51
N MET A 269 9.35 -2.80 -25.29
CA MET A 269 10.39 -2.82 -24.27
C MET A 269 11.37 -3.97 -24.48
N ASN A 270 12.64 -3.73 -24.16
CA ASN A 270 13.65 -4.79 -24.14
C ASN A 270 13.47 -5.65 -22.87
N ILE A 271 12.84 -6.82 -23.02
CA ILE A 271 12.58 -7.75 -21.92
C ILE A 271 13.30 -9.07 -22.17
N LYS A 272 14.16 -9.44 -21.24
CA LYS A 272 14.77 -10.76 -21.16
C LYS A 272 13.90 -11.67 -20.30
N ARG A 273 13.15 -12.57 -20.93
CA ARG A 273 12.45 -13.66 -20.24
C ARG A 273 13.42 -14.77 -19.90
N VAL A 274 13.47 -15.15 -18.63
CA VAL A 274 14.33 -16.19 -18.09
C VAL A 274 13.42 -17.32 -17.60
N ASN A 275 13.33 -18.40 -18.37
CA ASN A 275 12.53 -19.56 -17.98
C ASN A 275 13.32 -20.39 -16.97
N ALA A 276 12.86 -20.43 -15.72
CA ALA A 276 13.54 -21.08 -14.61
C ALA A 276 12.67 -22.18 -13.95
N GLU A 277 11.54 -22.56 -14.53
CA GLU A 277 10.58 -23.50 -13.92
C GLU A 277 11.23 -24.79 -13.39
N GLU A 278 12.05 -25.47 -14.21
CA GLU A 278 12.69 -26.74 -13.85
C GLU A 278 13.59 -26.57 -12.62
N ARG A 279 14.27 -25.42 -12.55
CA ARG A 279 15.17 -25.07 -11.44
C ARG A 279 14.40 -24.85 -10.15
N PHE A 280 13.26 -24.15 -10.21
CA PHE A 280 12.40 -23.95 -9.04
C PHE A 280 11.75 -25.25 -8.57
N PHE A 281 11.18 -26.05 -9.48
CA PHE A 281 10.59 -27.35 -9.13
C PHE A 281 11.62 -28.30 -8.53
N PHE A 282 12.84 -28.35 -9.09
CA PHE A 282 13.92 -29.16 -8.53
C PHE A 282 14.26 -28.77 -7.09
N LYS A 283 14.29 -27.47 -6.78
CA LYS A 283 14.59 -26.96 -5.43
C LYS A 283 13.44 -27.15 -4.44
N LEU A 284 12.21 -27.24 -4.92
CA LEU A 284 11.01 -27.42 -4.09
C LEU A 284 10.65 -28.89 -3.84
N LYS A 285 11.33 -29.82 -4.52
CA LYS A 285 11.13 -31.25 -4.34
C LYS A 285 11.32 -31.67 -2.87
N GLY A 286 10.32 -32.35 -2.32
CA GLY A 286 10.26 -32.81 -0.93
C GLY A 286 10.14 -31.71 0.12
N VAL A 287 9.72 -30.49 -0.25
CA VAL A 287 9.57 -29.36 0.67
C VAL A 287 8.09 -29.11 0.95
N ASP A 288 7.63 -29.50 2.14
CA ASP A 288 6.25 -29.25 2.58
C ASP A 288 6.11 -27.96 3.40
N GLU A 289 7.12 -27.61 4.21
CA GLU A 289 7.03 -26.52 5.18
C GLU A 289 6.93 -25.13 4.50
N PRO A 290 5.86 -24.34 4.77
CA PRO A 290 5.61 -23.06 4.10
C PRO A 290 6.74 -22.05 4.16
N GLU A 291 7.30 -21.80 5.34
CA GLU A 291 8.37 -20.82 5.54
C GLU A 291 9.65 -21.24 4.79
N ARG A 292 9.94 -22.55 4.72
CA ARG A 292 11.04 -23.06 3.92
C ARG A 292 10.76 -22.94 2.42
N LYS A 293 9.53 -23.18 1.95
CA LYS A 293 9.14 -22.90 0.55
C LYS A 293 9.41 -21.44 0.20
N ARG A 294 8.94 -20.51 1.04
CA ARG A 294 9.16 -19.05 0.87
C ARG A 294 10.64 -18.70 0.75
N LYS A 295 11.48 -19.21 1.67
CA LYS A 295 12.92 -18.99 1.65
C LYS A 295 13.59 -19.55 0.40
N ILE A 296 13.22 -20.77 -0.02
CA ILE A 296 13.79 -21.40 -1.22
C ILE A 296 13.44 -20.58 -2.46
N ILE A 297 12.16 -20.23 -2.64
CA ILE A 297 11.69 -19.47 -3.80
C ILE A 297 12.36 -18.08 -3.84
N GLY A 298 12.38 -17.37 -2.71
CA GLY A 298 13.04 -16.05 -2.63
C GLY A 298 14.53 -16.12 -2.95
N ASN A 299 15.27 -17.06 -2.34
CA ASN A 299 16.70 -17.22 -2.58
C ASN A 299 17.01 -17.61 -4.02
N GLU A 300 16.22 -18.52 -4.60
CA GLU A 300 16.45 -18.97 -5.97
C GLU A 300 16.12 -17.88 -7.00
N PHE A 301 15.08 -17.08 -6.74
CA PHE A 301 14.77 -15.91 -7.54
C PHE A 301 15.92 -14.90 -7.57
N ILE A 302 16.49 -14.59 -6.41
CA ILE A 302 17.64 -13.69 -6.29
C ILE A 302 18.82 -14.24 -7.11
N ARG A 303 19.15 -15.54 -6.96
CA ARG A 303 20.25 -16.18 -7.70
C ARG A 303 20.06 -16.11 -9.22
N VAL A 304 18.86 -16.43 -9.70
CA VAL A 304 18.57 -16.37 -11.15
C VAL A 304 18.68 -14.93 -11.64
N PHE A 305 18.16 -13.97 -10.88
CA PHE A 305 18.27 -12.55 -11.24
C PHE A 305 19.73 -12.06 -11.24
N GLU A 306 20.53 -12.43 -10.23
CA GLU A 306 21.96 -12.13 -10.14
C GLU A 306 22.74 -12.69 -11.32
N GLU A 307 22.56 -13.97 -11.65
CA GLU A 307 23.21 -14.62 -12.79
C GLU A 307 22.94 -13.88 -14.10
N GLU A 308 21.73 -13.34 -14.25
CA GLU A 308 21.33 -12.58 -15.42
C GLU A 308 21.86 -11.14 -15.41
N ALA A 309 21.93 -10.52 -14.23
CA ALA A 309 22.57 -9.22 -14.03
C ALA A 309 24.07 -9.26 -14.36
N PHE A 310 24.80 -10.28 -13.90
CA PHE A 310 26.23 -10.42 -14.18
C PHE A 310 26.56 -10.66 -15.66
N LYS A 311 25.61 -11.20 -16.44
CA LYS A 311 25.77 -11.37 -17.89
C LYS A 311 25.59 -10.06 -18.66
N MET A 312 25.05 -9.02 -18.03
CA MET A 312 24.79 -7.74 -18.68
C MET A 312 26.00 -6.81 -18.51
N GLU A 313 26.53 -6.35 -19.64
CA GLU A 313 27.64 -5.41 -19.64
C GLU A 313 27.17 -3.95 -19.58
N ASN A 314 27.90 -3.15 -18.81
CA ASN A 314 27.75 -1.69 -18.71
C ASN A 314 26.38 -1.26 -18.16
N ILE A 315 25.90 -1.87 -17.07
CA ILE A 315 24.76 -1.36 -16.29
C ILE A 315 25.28 -0.43 -15.19
N ASP A 316 24.68 0.75 -15.09
CA ASP A 316 24.99 1.71 -14.03
C ASP A 316 23.89 1.80 -12.96
N PHE A 317 22.64 1.48 -13.34
CA PHE A 317 21.48 1.66 -12.47
C PHE A 317 20.67 0.38 -12.30
N LEU A 318 20.23 0.14 -11.07
CA LEU A 318 19.14 -0.78 -10.73
C LEU A 318 17.88 0.02 -10.45
N ALA A 319 16.85 -0.19 -11.26
CA ALA A 319 15.55 0.40 -11.04
C ALA A 319 14.63 -0.49 -10.20
N GLN A 320 13.88 0.15 -9.31
CA GLN A 320 12.93 -0.50 -8.40
C GLN A 320 11.59 0.23 -8.41
N GLY A 321 10.50 -0.53 -8.28
CA GLY A 321 9.15 -0.01 -8.15
C GLY A 321 8.79 0.42 -6.72
N THR A 322 9.76 0.86 -5.93
CA THR A 322 9.55 1.26 -4.53
C THR A 322 8.58 2.42 -4.44
N ILE A 323 7.58 2.30 -3.58
CA ILE A 323 6.51 3.28 -3.41
C ILE A 323 6.60 4.00 -2.07
N TYR A 324 5.82 5.07 -1.91
CA TYR A 324 5.93 5.94 -0.74
C TYR A 324 5.71 5.24 0.61
N PRO A 325 4.74 4.32 0.76
CA PRO A 325 4.63 3.50 1.97
C PRO A 325 5.91 2.76 2.37
N ASP A 326 6.69 2.26 1.40
CA ASP A 326 7.94 1.53 1.69
C ASP A 326 9.05 2.47 2.20
N VAL A 327 9.08 3.70 1.70
CA VAL A 327 10.02 4.75 2.15
C VAL A 327 9.69 5.18 3.58
N ILE A 328 8.40 5.31 3.91
CA ILE A 328 7.97 5.67 5.26
C ILE A 328 8.31 4.55 6.24
N GLU A 329 8.00 3.29 5.91
CA GLU A 329 8.29 2.16 6.79
C GLU A 329 9.79 1.95 7.05
N SER A 330 10.65 2.24 6.07
CA SER A 330 12.12 2.18 6.25
C SER A 330 12.69 3.33 7.08
N LYS A 331 12.01 4.49 7.11
CA LYS A 331 12.38 5.65 7.95
C LYS A 331 11.67 5.68 9.31
N SER A 332 10.59 4.93 9.46
CA SER A 332 9.78 4.86 10.68
C SER A 332 10.56 4.21 11.82
N ILE A 333 10.27 4.67 13.03
CA ILE A 333 10.91 4.32 14.29
C ILE A 333 11.03 2.79 14.43
N LYS A 334 12.21 2.32 14.89
CA LYS A 334 12.57 0.91 15.12
C LYS A 334 11.42 0.10 15.72
N GLY A 335 10.64 -0.53 14.85
CA GLY A 335 9.61 -1.52 15.16
C GLY A 335 9.88 -2.83 14.42
N PRO A 336 9.24 -3.94 14.82
CA PRO A 336 9.50 -5.28 14.27
C PRO A 336 9.17 -5.43 12.77
N SER A 337 8.50 -4.46 12.15
CA SER A 337 8.14 -4.44 10.72
C SER A 337 9.33 -4.21 9.78
N ALA A 338 10.41 -3.57 10.22
CA ALA A 338 11.57 -3.25 9.39
C ALA A 338 12.29 -4.50 8.82
N VAL A 339 12.18 -5.65 9.51
CA VAL A 339 12.86 -6.90 9.13
C VAL A 339 12.08 -7.67 8.05
N ILE A 340 10.79 -7.40 7.89
CA ILE A 340 9.89 -8.24 7.09
C ILE A 340 9.94 -7.85 5.60
N LYS A 341 10.10 -6.56 5.28
CA LYS A 341 10.01 -6.03 3.90
C LYS A 341 11.30 -6.05 3.07
N SER A 342 12.43 -6.48 3.63
CA SER A 342 13.70 -6.63 2.87
C SER A 342 13.59 -7.55 1.65
N HIS A 343 12.51 -8.35 1.56
CA HIS A 343 12.29 -9.36 0.52
C HIS A 343 11.49 -8.86 -0.70
N HIS A 344 10.93 -7.64 -0.69
CA HIS A 344 10.09 -7.14 -1.79
C HIS A 344 10.82 -6.25 -2.80
N ASN A 345 11.89 -5.58 -2.36
CA ASN A 345 12.81 -4.92 -3.27
C ASN A 345 13.90 -5.93 -3.65
N VAL A 346 14.49 -5.82 -4.84
CA VAL A 346 15.64 -6.64 -5.29
C VAL A 346 16.92 -6.23 -4.52
N GLY A 347 16.79 -6.02 -3.21
CA GLY A 347 17.81 -5.51 -2.28
C GLY A 347 18.75 -6.59 -1.76
N GLY A 348 18.87 -7.70 -2.47
CA GLY A 348 19.80 -8.79 -2.19
C GLY A 348 20.96 -8.88 -3.17
N LEU A 349 21.06 -7.97 -4.15
CA LEU A 349 22.16 -7.98 -5.11
C LEU A 349 23.52 -7.82 -4.39
N PRO A 350 24.59 -8.52 -4.83
CA PRO A 350 25.90 -8.39 -4.22
C PRO A 350 26.41 -6.95 -4.30
N ASP A 351 27.06 -6.47 -3.23
CA ASP A 351 27.70 -5.15 -3.18
C ASP A 351 28.69 -4.93 -4.35
N GLU A 352 29.21 -6.03 -4.90
CA GLU A 352 30.14 -6.10 -6.02
C GLU A 352 29.60 -5.49 -7.32
N LEU A 353 28.27 -5.43 -7.52
CA LEU A 353 27.67 -4.88 -8.74
C LEU A 353 27.68 -3.33 -8.79
N ASN A 354 27.94 -2.64 -7.66
CA ASN A 354 28.08 -1.18 -7.55
C ASN A 354 27.05 -0.35 -8.36
N LEU A 355 25.78 -0.77 -8.32
CA LEU A 355 24.68 -0.15 -9.08
C LEU A 355 24.05 1.00 -8.30
N GLN A 356 23.72 2.08 -9.00
CA GLN A 356 22.96 3.20 -8.44
C GLN A 356 21.46 2.90 -8.45
N LEU A 357 20.74 3.23 -7.38
CA LEU A 357 19.29 3.02 -7.32
C LEU A 357 18.52 4.09 -8.09
N LEU A 358 17.51 3.64 -8.83
CA LEU A 358 16.52 4.46 -9.53
C LEU A 358 15.10 4.07 -9.10
N GLU A 359 14.48 4.88 -8.26
CA GLU A 359 13.16 4.61 -7.65
C GLU A 359 12.14 5.69 -8.06
N PRO A 360 11.60 5.64 -9.28
CA PRO A 360 10.78 6.74 -9.81
C PRO A 360 9.40 6.84 -9.18
N LEU A 361 8.92 5.80 -8.49
CA LEU A 361 7.60 5.76 -7.85
C LEU A 361 7.65 6.11 -6.36
N ARG A 362 8.82 6.46 -5.82
CA ARG A 362 9.07 6.61 -4.38
C ARG A 362 8.21 7.68 -3.69
N GLU A 363 7.61 8.60 -4.43
CA GLU A 363 6.76 9.68 -3.92
C GLU A 363 5.25 9.37 -4.06
N LEU A 364 4.89 8.20 -4.58
CA LEU A 364 3.51 7.83 -4.90
C LEU A 364 2.90 6.82 -3.92
N PHE A 365 1.62 7.00 -3.62
CA PHE A 365 0.80 5.95 -3.01
C PHE A 365 0.36 4.91 -4.05
N LYS A 366 -0.10 3.75 -3.57
CA LYS A 366 -0.47 2.61 -4.43
C LYS A 366 -1.58 2.93 -5.44
N ASP A 367 -2.57 3.71 -5.02
CA ASP A 367 -3.66 4.16 -5.89
C ASP A 367 -3.20 5.19 -6.93
N GLU A 368 -2.22 6.02 -6.61
CA GLU A 368 -1.58 6.93 -7.55
C GLU A 368 -0.71 6.18 -8.58
N VAL A 369 0.04 5.16 -8.15
CA VAL A 369 0.77 4.26 -9.07
C VAL A 369 -0.19 3.63 -10.07
N ARG A 370 -1.39 3.22 -9.63
CA ARG A 370 -2.42 2.73 -10.54
C ARG A 370 -2.86 3.79 -11.55
N LYS A 371 -3.15 5.01 -11.09
CA LYS A 371 -3.51 6.13 -11.98
C LYS A 371 -2.40 6.42 -13.00
N VAL A 372 -1.15 6.43 -12.56
CA VAL A 372 0.03 6.57 -13.46
C VAL A 372 0.05 5.45 -14.49
N GLY A 373 -0.19 4.20 -14.09
CA GLY A 373 -0.24 3.07 -15.02
C GLY A 373 -1.27 3.23 -16.13
N ILE A 374 -2.48 3.69 -15.78
CA ILE A 374 -3.53 3.97 -16.77
C ILE A 374 -3.12 5.11 -17.70
N GLU A 375 -2.57 6.20 -17.17
CA GLU A 375 -2.13 7.37 -17.95
C GLU A 375 -0.95 7.03 -18.89
N LEU A 376 -0.11 6.06 -18.50
CA LEU A 376 0.95 5.50 -19.34
C LEU A 376 0.43 4.53 -20.41
N GLY A 377 -0.85 4.20 -20.43
CA GLY A 377 -1.48 3.32 -21.41
C GLY A 377 -1.47 1.84 -21.05
N ILE A 378 -1.12 1.48 -19.80
CA ILE A 378 -1.18 0.07 -19.35
C ILE A 378 -2.65 -0.35 -19.26
N PRO A 379 -3.04 -1.51 -19.81
CA PRO A 379 -4.41 -2.00 -19.74
C PRO A 379 -4.96 -2.04 -18.31
N LYS A 380 -6.21 -1.63 -18.12
CA LYS A 380 -6.84 -1.50 -16.80
C LYS A 380 -6.83 -2.83 -16.05
N GLU A 381 -7.04 -3.94 -16.75
CA GLU A 381 -7.01 -5.29 -16.17
C GLU A 381 -5.66 -5.66 -15.55
N LEU A 382 -4.54 -5.09 -16.02
CA LEU A 382 -3.22 -5.32 -15.44
C LEU A 382 -2.93 -4.37 -14.28
N VAL A 383 -3.41 -3.12 -14.37
CA VAL A 383 -3.21 -2.12 -13.33
C VAL A 383 -4.01 -2.45 -12.07
N TYR A 384 -5.26 -2.88 -12.24
CA TYR A 384 -6.20 -3.16 -11.14
C TYR A 384 -6.26 -4.64 -10.75
N ARG A 385 -5.37 -5.47 -11.29
CA ARG A 385 -5.29 -6.88 -10.91
C ARG A 385 -5.11 -7.05 -9.40
N HIS A 386 -5.72 -8.11 -8.86
CA HIS A 386 -5.55 -8.49 -7.46
C HIS A 386 -4.07 -8.79 -7.16
N PRO A 387 -3.61 -8.47 -5.94
CA PRO A 387 -2.28 -8.82 -5.48
C PRO A 387 -1.96 -10.29 -5.70
N PHE A 388 -0.74 -10.57 -6.15
CA PHE A 388 -0.19 -11.90 -6.33
C PHE A 388 1.06 -12.03 -5.46
N PRO A 389 1.16 -13.07 -4.61
CA PRO A 389 2.29 -13.23 -3.69
C PRO A 389 3.60 -13.47 -4.45
N GLY A 390 4.73 -13.02 -3.90
CA GLY A 390 6.05 -13.23 -4.50
C GLY A 390 6.38 -14.71 -4.75
N PRO A 391 6.13 -15.62 -3.79
CA PRO A 391 6.24 -17.07 -4.00
C PRO A 391 5.22 -17.67 -5.01
N GLY A 392 4.27 -16.86 -5.48
CA GLY A 392 3.24 -17.24 -6.44
C GLY A 392 2.40 -18.44 -5.98
N LEU A 393 2.18 -19.38 -6.89
CA LEU A 393 1.43 -20.60 -6.64
C LEU A 393 2.16 -21.57 -5.69
N GLY A 394 3.45 -21.35 -5.40
CA GLY A 394 4.22 -22.20 -4.49
C GLY A 394 3.70 -22.19 -3.04
N ILE A 395 2.93 -21.17 -2.67
CA ILE A 395 2.21 -21.15 -1.38
C ILE A 395 0.75 -21.60 -1.51
N ARG A 396 0.16 -21.58 -2.71
CA ARG A 396 -1.25 -21.98 -2.92
C ARG A 396 -1.43 -23.46 -3.24
N VAL A 397 -0.33 -24.18 -3.45
CA VAL A 397 -0.28 -25.64 -3.37
C VAL A 397 0.17 -26.00 -1.96
N ILE A 398 -0.72 -26.64 -1.19
CA ILE A 398 -0.45 -27.03 0.19
C ILE A 398 0.43 -28.29 0.21
N GLY A 399 1.51 -28.25 0.99
CA GLY A 399 2.57 -29.28 0.97
C GLY A 399 3.54 -29.12 -0.20
N GLU A 400 4.13 -30.24 -0.64
CA GLU A 400 5.11 -30.32 -1.74
C GLU A 400 4.54 -29.81 -3.07
N VAL A 401 5.32 -28.94 -3.71
CA VAL A 401 5.00 -28.28 -4.99
C VAL A 401 5.72 -28.98 -6.13
N ASP A 402 4.96 -29.35 -7.16
CA ASP A 402 5.48 -29.93 -8.41
C ASP A 402 4.73 -29.35 -9.62
N GLU A 403 5.26 -29.62 -10.82
CA GLU A 403 4.72 -29.10 -12.09
C GLU A 403 3.27 -29.53 -12.32
N GLU A 404 2.92 -30.78 -12.02
CA GLU A 404 1.57 -31.33 -12.22
C GLU A 404 0.54 -30.58 -11.37
N LYS A 405 0.80 -30.45 -10.07
CA LYS A 405 -0.09 -29.74 -9.14
C LYS A 405 -0.22 -28.26 -9.50
N VAL A 406 0.87 -27.62 -9.89
CA VAL A 406 0.85 -26.20 -10.30
C VAL A 406 0.01 -26.02 -11.56
N LYS A 407 0.12 -26.91 -12.54
CA LYS A 407 -0.71 -26.86 -13.74
C LYS A 407 -2.20 -27.07 -13.44
N ILE A 408 -2.53 -28.04 -12.59
CA ILE A 408 -3.92 -28.26 -12.12
C ILE A 408 -4.46 -26.98 -11.47
N LEU A 409 -3.67 -26.36 -10.58
CA LEU A 409 -4.06 -25.14 -9.90
C LEU A 409 -4.20 -23.95 -10.85
N GLN A 410 -3.32 -23.80 -11.84
CA GLN A 410 -3.38 -22.75 -12.86
C GLN A 410 -4.69 -22.81 -13.65
N GLU A 411 -5.12 -24.01 -14.05
CA GLU A 411 -6.38 -24.21 -14.78
C GLU A 411 -7.59 -23.84 -13.91
N ALA A 412 -7.61 -24.28 -12.65
CA ALA A 412 -8.72 -23.98 -11.73
C ALA A 412 -8.79 -22.49 -11.37
N ASP A 413 -7.65 -21.84 -11.12
CA ASP A 413 -7.56 -20.40 -10.84
C ASP A 413 -8.02 -19.58 -12.05
N ASP A 414 -7.60 -19.94 -13.27
CA ASP A 414 -7.99 -19.24 -14.50
C ASP A 414 -9.51 -19.27 -14.73
N ILE A 415 -10.17 -20.43 -14.53
CA ILE A 415 -11.64 -20.54 -14.60
C ILE A 415 -12.32 -19.62 -13.58
N PHE A 416 -11.84 -19.61 -12.33
CA PHE A 416 -12.44 -18.79 -11.29
C PHE A 416 -12.31 -17.30 -11.58
N ILE A 417 -11.12 -16.85 -12.02
CA ILE A 417 -10.88 -15.46 -12.40
C ILE A 417 -11.68 -15.08 -13.64
N GLU A 418 -11.80 -15.97 -14.63
CA GLU A 418 -12.63 -15.75 -15.82
C GLU A 418 -14.09 -15.48 -15.43
N GLU A 419 -14.67 -16.31 -14.56
CA GLU A 419 -16.07 -16.15 -14.14
C GLU A 419 -16.29 -14.92 -13.27
N LEU A 420 -15.33 -14.55 -12.42
CA LEU A 420 -15.38 -13.28 -11.67
C LEU A 420 -15.45 -12.06 -12.60
N ASN A 421 -14.72 -12.09 -13.71
CA ASN A 421 -14.74 -11.01 -14.70
C ASN A 421 -16.05 -10.99 -15.49
N LYS A 422 -16.53 -12.14 -15.97
CA LYS A 422 -17.79 -12.24 -16.72
C LYS A 422 -19.02 -11.78 -15.93
N HIS A 423 -18.98 -11.87 -14.60
CA HIS A 423 -20.08 -11.52 -13.71
C HIS A 423 -19.88 -10.17 -12.99
N ASP A 424 -18.91 -9.36 -13.40
CA ASP A 424 -18.59 -8.06 -12.77
C ASP A 424 -18.38 -8.16 -11.25
N LEU A 425 -17.73 -9.25 -10.80
CA LEU A 425 -17.41 -9.52 -9.40
C LEU A 425 -15.94 -9.28 -9.08
N TYR A 426 -15.06 -9.28 -10.07
CA TYR A 426 -13.61 -9.13 -9.87
C TYR A 426 -13.24 -7.85 -9.12
N ASP A 427 -13.77 -6.71 -9.55
CA ASP A 427 -13.50 -5.40 -8.94
C ASP A 427 -14.22 -5.19 -7.60
N LYS A 428 -15.13 -6.09 -7.21
CA LYS A 428 -15.91 -6.00 -5.96
C LYS A 428 -15.21 -6.65 -4.76
N VAL A 429 -14.11 -7.35 -5.00
CA VAL A 429 -13.34 -8.06 -3.97
C VAL A 429 -11.88 -7.63 -3.97
N SER A 430 -11.24 -7.67 -2.81
CA SER A 430 -9.85 -7.20 -2.68
C SER A 430 -8.83 -8.22 -3.21
N GLN A 431 -9.12 -9.50 -3.04
CA GLN A 431 -8.31 -10.61 -3.55
C GLN A 431 -9.18 -11.85 -3.76
N ALA A 432 -8.93 -12.58 -4.84
CA ALA A 432 -9.58 -13.86 -5.13
C ALA A 432 -8.59 -14.83 -5.80
N PHE A 433 -8.65 -16.11 -5.43
CA PHE A 433 -7.79 -17.16 -5.97
C PHE A 433 -8.28 -18.56 -5.57
N VAL A 434 -7.67 -19.59 -6.17
CA VAL A 434 -7.84 -20.99 -5.79
C VAL A 434 -6.61 -21.51 -5.03
N VAL A 435 -6.83 -22.46 -4.13
CA VAL A 435 -5.82 -23.22 -3.38
C VAL A 435 -6.01 -24.72 -3.66
N LEU A 436 -4.93 -25.47 -3.85
CA LEU A 436 -4.98 -26.92 -4.06
C LEU A 436 -4.56 -27.65 -2.78
N LEU A 437 -5.45 -28.49 -2.24
CA LEU A 437 -5.17 -29.28 -1.03
C LEU A 437 -4.48 -30.59 -1.37
N PRO A 438 -3.61 -31.13 -0.48
CA PRO A 438 -2.91 -32.39 -0.71
C PRO A 438 -3.79 -33.59 -0.29
N VAL A 439 -5.11 -33.41 -0.32
CA VAL A 439 -6.09 -34.45 0.02
C VAL A 439 -6.84 -34.84 -1.23
N LYS A 440 -6.89 -36.15 -1.46
CA LYS A 440 -7.68 -36.73 -2.54
C LYS A 440 -9.04 -37.15 -2.02
N SER A 441 -10.07 -36.88 -2.81
CA SER A 441 -11.44 -37.20 -2.48
C SER A 441 -12.01 -38.22 -3.45
N VAL A 442 -12.97 -39.01 -2.96
CA VAL A 442 -13.74 -39.89 -3.84
C VAL A 442 -14.78 -39.05 -4.57
N GLY A 443 -14.83 -39.21 -5.88
CA GLY A 443 -15.84 -38.63 -6.76
C GLY A 443 -16.44 -39.70 -7.66
N VAL A 444 -17.55 -39.34 -8.30
CA VAL A 444 -18.13 -40.09 -9.41
C VAL A 444 -18.23 -39.10 -10.57
N MET A 445 -17.47 -39.35 -11.63
CA MET A 445 -17.45 -38.52 -12.83
C MET A 445 -17.81 -39.41 -14.02
N GLY A 446 -18.96 -39.17 -14.63
CA GLY A 446 -19.61 -40.17 -15.48
C GLY A 446 -20.07 -41.38 -14.66
N ASP A 447 -19.72 -42.59 -15.12
CA ASP A 447 -20.05 -43.85 -14.44
C ASP A 447 -18.85 -44.47 -13.68
N GLU A 448 -17.70 -43.78 -13.63
CA GLU A 448 -16.48 -44.27 -13.01
C GLU A 448 -16.14 -43.55 -11.70
N ARG A 449 -15.55 -44.29 -10.76
CA ARG A 449 -15.09 -43.77 -9.48
C ARG A 449 -13.74 -43.08 -9.66
N THR A 450 -13.64 -41.82 -9.24
CA THR A 450 -12.40 -41.03 -9.32
C THR A 450 -11.80 -40.79 -7.94
N TYR A 451 -10.48 -40.57 -7.89
CA TYR A 451 -9.74 -40.20 -6.68
C TYR A 451 -8.77 -39.06 -6.99
N GLU A 452 -9.29 -37.83 -6.92
CA GLU A 452 -8.63 -36.61 -7.37
C GLU A 452 -8.56 -35.55 -6.26
N TYR A 453 -7.84 -34.44 -6.48
CA TYR A 453 -7.60 -33.42 -5.46
C TYR A 453 -8.86 -32.61 -5.14
N THR A 454 -8.82 -31.92 -3.98
CA THR A 454 -9.81 -30.93 -3.60
C THR A 454 -9.24 -29.52 -3.81
N ALA A 455 -9.98 -28.67 -4.52
CA ALA A 455 -9.69 -27.26 -4.67
C ALA A 455 -10.50 -26.42 -3.66
N VAL A 456 -9.90 -25.34 -3.16
CA VAL A 456 -10.56 -24.38 -2.27
C VAL A 456 -10.57 -23.02 -2.94
N ILE A 457 -11.76 -22.48 -3.16
CA ILE A 457 -11.95 -21.10 -3.61
C ILE A 457 -11.76 -20.18 -2.38
N ARG A 458 -10.94 -19.15 -2.53
CA ARG A 458 -10.71 -18.12 -1.52
C ARG A 458 -11.00 -16.74 -2.11
N SER A 459 -11.78 -15.94 -1.40
CA SER A 459 -11.98 -14.53 -1.71
C SER A 459 -12.16 -13.71 -0.44
N ALA A 460 -11.53 -12.53 -0.40
CA ALA A 460 -11.50 -11.68 0.77
C ALA A 460 -11.77 -10.20 0.41
N ASN A 461 -12.47 -9.52 1.31
CA ASN A 461 -12.70 -8.07 1.30
C ASN A 461 -11.96 -7.44 2.47
N THR A 462 -11.15 -6.43 2.17
CA THR A 462 -10.34 -5.73 3.16
C THR A 462 -10.12 -4.28 2.79
N VAL A 463 -9.97 -3.45 3.81
CA VAL A 463 -9.60 -2.03 3.70
C VAL A 463 -8.08 -1.84 3.81
N ASP A 464 -7.42 -2.66 4.64
CA ASP A 464 -6.02 -2.47 5.07
C ASP A 464 -5.15 -3.75 5.05
N PHE A 465 -5.71 -4.88 4.60
CA PHE A 465 -5.15 -6.23 4.66
C PHE A 465 -4.78 -6.73 6.08
N MET A 466 -5.03 -5.95 7.13
CA MET A 466 -4.85 -6.33 8.53
C MET A 466 -6.08 -7.07 9.05
N THR A 467 -7.26 -6.63 8.65
CA THR A 467 -8.53 -7.34 8.85
C THR A 467 -9.19 -7.66 7.52
N ALA A 468 -9.84 -8.82 7.40
CA ALA A 468 -10.54 -9.18 6.17
C ALA A 468 -11.76 -10.06 6.43
N THR A 469 -12.83 -9.85 5.67
CA THR A 469 -14.00 -10.74 5.67
C THR A 469 -14.02 -11.54 4.38
N TRP A 470 -14.50 -12.78 4.43
CA TRP A 470 -14.70 -13.58 3.23
C TRP A 470 -15.82 -12.98 2.36
N SER A 471 -15.74 -13.16 1.05
CA SER A 471 -16.70 -12.58 0.11
C SER A 471 -18.02 -13.36 0.07
N LYS A 472 -19.15 -12.69 0.23
CA LYS A 472 -20.47 -13.34 0.18
C LYS A 472 -20.96 -13.45 -1.28
N PHE A 473 -20.32 -14.32 -2.06
CA PHE A 473 -20.75 -14.56 -3.43
C PHE A 473 -22.14 -15.23 -3.50
N PRO A 474 -22.95 -14.95 -4.54
CA PRO A 474 -24.20 -15.68 -4.77
C PRO A 474 -23.95 -17.19 -4.87
N TYR A 475 -24.85 -18.00 -4.30
CA TYR A 475 -24.69 -19.46 -4.34
C TYR A 475 -24.70 -20.01 -5.77
N GLU A 476 -25.51 -19.44 -6.66
CA GLU A 476 -25.56 -19.80 -8.09
C GLU A 476 -24.20 -19.56 -8.78
N PHE A 477 -23.50 -18.49 -8.42
CA PHE A 477 -22.15 -18.20 -8.94
C PHE A 477 -21.14 -19.23 -8.42
N LEU A 478 -21.19 -19.57 -7.13
CA LEU A 478 -20.32 -20.61 -6.55
C LEU A 478 -20.59 -21.99 -7.17
N GLU A 479 -21.85 -22.33 -7.43
CA GLU A 479 -22.26 -23.55 -8.11
C GLU A 479 -21.70 -23.60 -9.54
N LEU A 480 -21.83 -22.50 -10.30
CA LEU A 480 -21.26 -22.38 -11.65
C LEU A 480 -19.75 -22.63 -11.66
N VAL A 481 -19.00 -21.92 -10.80
CA VAL A 481 -17.54 -22.07 -10.72
C VAL A 481 -17.15 -23.48 -10.29
N SER A 482 -17.84 -24.04 -9.28
CA SER A 482 -17.61 -25.42 -8.84
C SER A 482 -17.81 -26.42 -9.97
N ASN A 483 -18.91 -26.30 -10.72
CA ASN A 483 -19.22 -27.18 -11.84
C ASN A 483 -18.18 -27.05 -12.96
N ARG A 484 -17.77 -25.84 -13.32
CA ARG A 484 -16.73 -25.63 -14.35
C ARG A 484 -15.40 -26.25 -13.93
N ILE A 485 -14.92 -25.98 -12.71
CA ILE A 485 -13.65 -26.53 -12.23
C ILE A 485 -13.67 -28.08 -12.25
N ILE A 486 -14.73 -28.70 -11.73
CA ILE A 486 -14.85 -30.16 -11.67
C ILE A 486 -14.91 -30.80 -13.06
N ASN A 487 -15.61 -30.18 -14.02
CA ASN A 487 -15.81 -30.76 -15.35
C ASN A 487 -14.67 -30.48 -16.33
N GLU A 488 -13.97 -29.34 -16.18
CA GLU A 488 -12.94 -28.89 -17.12
C GLU A 488 -11.52 -29.22 -16.66
N VAL A 489 -11.27 -29.30 -15.35
CA VAL A 489 -9.92 -29.49 -14.78
C VAL A 489 -9.70 -30.93 -14.34
N LYS A 490 -8.99 -31.70 -15.18
CA LYS A 490 -8.55 -33.05 -14.81
C LYS A 490 -7.65 -33.00 -13.57
N GLY A 491 -7.99 -33.78 -12.54
CA GLY A 491 -7.25 -33.81 -11.28
C GLY A 491 -7.95 -33.08 -10.13
N ILE A 492 -9.13 -32.48 -10.33
CA ILE A 492 -9.99 -31.95 -9.27
C ILE A 492 -11.40 -32.54 -9.39
N ASN A 493 -11.86 -33.21 -8.33
CA ASN A 493 -13.24 -33.73 -8.27
C ASN A 493 -14.08 -33.17 -7.13
N ARG A 494 -13.54 -32.19 -6.41
CA ARG A 494 -14.23 -31.54 -5.30
C ARG A 494 -13.77 -30.11 -5.17
N VAL A 495 -14.72 -29.22 -4.93
CA VAL A 495 -14.49 -27.80 -4.69
C VAL A 495 -15.12 -27.41 -3.35
N ALA A 496 -14.41 -26.60 -2.57
CA ALA A 496 -14.89 -25.99 -1.34
C ALA A 496 -14.71 -24.47 -1.39
N TYR A 497 -15.38 -23.74 -0.49
CA TYR A 497 -15.26 -22.29 -0.37
C TYR A 497 -14.84 -21.90 1.06
N ASP A 498 -13.80 -21.07 1.19
CA ASP A 498 -13.32 -20.62 2.50
C ASP A 498 -14.17 -19.46 3.06
N ILE A 499 -14.91 -19.77 4.12
CA ILE A 499 -15.78 -18.85 4.86
C ILE A 499 -15.13 -18.30 6.15
N SER A 500 -13.80 -18.36 6.25
CA SER A 500 -13.04 -17.88 7.42
C SER A 500 -12.60 -16.43 7.25
N SER A 501 -12.93 -15.58 8.22
CA SER A 501 -12.43 -14.20 8.28
C SER A 501 -11.03 -14.12 8.90
N LYS A 502 -10.34 -12.99 8.65
CA LYS A 502 -9.10 -12.60 9.31
C LYS A 502 -9.40 -11.50 10.33
N PRO A 503 -9.20 -11.73 11.65
CA PRO A 503 -8.88 -13.01 12.33
C PRO A 503 -10.09 -13.97 12.43
N PRO A 504 -9.91 -15.28 12.78
CA PRO A 504 -8.67 -15.92 13.24
C PRO A 504 -7.78 -16.49 12.12
N ALA A 505 -8.25 -16.57 10.88
CA ALA A 505 -7.48 -17.11 9.75
C ALA A 505 -6.60 -16.02 9.09
N THR A 506 -5.82 -16.41 8.09
CA THR A 506 -5.13 -15.52 7.15
C THR A 506 -5.87 -15.46 5.80
N ILE A 507 -5.44 -14.59 4.88
CA ILE A 507 -6.01 -14.55 3.53
C ILE A 507 -5.48 -15.75 2.71
N GLU A 508 -4.16 -15.88 2.60
CA GLU A 508 -3.50 -17.02 1.95
C GLU A 508 -3.52 -18.26 2.86
N TRP A 509 -3.45 -19.44 2.23
CA TRP A 509 -3.29 -20.76 2.83
C TRP A 509 -1.93 -21.29 2.41
N GLU A 510 -1.15 -21.94 3.28
CA GLU A 510 0.18 -22.45 2.91
C GLU A 510 0.51 -23.84 3.46
#